data_AF-A0A0S2JEJ3-F1
#
_entry.id   AF-A0A0S2JEJ3-F1
#
_cell.length_a   1.000
_cell.length_b   1.000
_cell.length_c   1.000
_cell.angle_alpha   90.00
_cell.angle_beta   90.00
_cell.angle_gamma   90.00
#
_symmetry.space_group_name_H-M   'P 1'
#
loop_
_entity.id
_entity.type
_entity.pdbx_description
1 polymer ?
#
loop_
_entity_poly.entity_id
_entity_poly.type
_entity_poly.pdbx_seq_one_letter_code
_entity_poly.pdbx_strand_id
1 'polypeptide(L)'
;MSGNKKLVRQNFRDSVFKRDRNKCVFCRQTDNLIVHHITERNLMPFGGYIKENGISLCPEHHKMAESYHHSNGEEYPQGFHPNELYRKIGSSFEIAQKASKRLERYS
;
A
#
# COMPACT_ATOMS: atom_id res chain seq x y z
N MET A 1 -3.66 21.71 -12.21
CA MET A 1 -3.95 20.85 -11.03
C MET A 1 -3.82 19.34 -11.27
N SER A 2 -3.71 18.82 -12.50
CA SER A 2 -3.58 17.37 -12.76
C SER A 2 -2.15 16.80 -12.60
N GLY A 3 -1.12 17.62 -12.85
CA GLY A 3 0.29 17.21 -12.77
C GLY A 3 0.74 16.75 -11.38
N ASN A 4 0.35 17.48 -10.33
CA ASN A 4 0.72 17.15 -8.94
C ASN A 4 0.16 15.79 -8.50
N LYS A 5 -1.08 15.46 -8.87
CA LYS A 5 -1.69 14.16 -8.53
C LYS A 5 -0.96 12.99 -9.18
N LYS A 6 -0.51 13.14 -10.44
CA LYS A 6 0.28 12.12 -11.13
C LYS A 6 1.63 11.91 -10.44
N LEU A 7 2.31 13.00 -10.07
CA LEU A 7 3.60 12.95 -9.38
C LEU A 7 3.50 12.28 -8.00
N VAL A 8 2.47 12.62 -7.20
CA VAL A 8 2.25 11.99 -5.89
C VAL A 8 2.08 10.48 -6.02
N ARG A 9 1.27 10.03 -6.99
CA ARG A 9 1.06 8.59 -7.25
C ARG A 9 2.34 7.89 -7.70
N GLN A 10 3.14 8.56 -8.53
CA GLN A 10 4.44 8.04 -8.99
C GLN A 10 5.42 7.91 -7.82
N ASN A 11 5.58 8.96 -7.02
CA ASN A 11 6.45 8.95 -5.83
C ASN A 11 6.04 7.87 -4.83
N PHE A 12 4.73 7.72 -4.59
CA PHE A 12 4.20 6.62 -3.78
C PHE A 12 4.64 5.27 -4.34
N ARG A 13 4.38 5.01 -5.63
CA ARG A 13 4.73 3.75 -6.28
C ARG A 13 6.22 3.44 -6.19
N ASP A 14 7.06 4.43 -6.53
CA ASP A 14 8.51 4.28 -6.54
C ASP A 14 9.06 4.06 -5.13
N SER A 15 8.51 4.74 -4.13
CA SER A 15 8.94 4.57 -2.73
C SER A 15 8.59 3.18 -2.16
N VAL A 16 7.44 2.61 -2.55
CA VAL A 16 7.05 1.25 -2.17
C VAL A 16 7.94 0.23 -2.87
N PHE A 17 8.09 0.31 -4.19
CA PHE A 17 8.96 -0.61 -4.92
C PHE A 17 10.41 -0.55 -4.47
N LYS A 18 10.93 0.64 -4.16
CA LYS A 18 12.27 0.79 -3.59
C LYS A 18 12.41 0.07 -2.24
N ARG A 19 11.44 0.21 -1.33
CA ARG A 19 11.45 -0.50 -0.04
C ARG A 19 11.41 -2.02 -0.25
N ASP A 20 10.54 -2.47 -1.14
CA ASP A 20 10.29 -3.90 -1.39
C ASP A 20 11.29 -4.52 -2.38
N ARG A 21 12.34 -3.76 -2.76
CA ARG A 21 13.42 -4.19 -3.65
C ARG A 21 12.92 -4.68 -5.01
N ASN A 22 11.89 -4.03 -5.55
CA ASN A 22 11.22 -4.38 -6.81
C ASN A 22 10.78 -5.85 -6.87
N LYS A 23 10.24 -6.37 -5.77
CA LYS A 23 9.77 -7.75 -5.64
C LYS A 23 8.41 -7.81 -4.96
N CYS A 24 7.68 -8.88 -5.22
CA CYS A 24 6.52 -9.24 -4.41
C CYS A 24 6.99 -9.58 -2.98
N VAL A 25 6.34 -9.00 -1.97
CA VAL A 25 6.71 -9.23 -0.56
C VAL A 25 6.46 -10.68 -0.12
N PHE A 26 5.58 -11.41 -0.80
CA PHE A 26 5.25 -12.81 -0.48
C PHE A 26 6.16 -13.81 -1.19
N CYS A 27 6.18 -13.81 -2.53
CA CYS A 27 6.85 -14.83 -3.32
C CYS A 27 8.14 -14.36 -4.01
N ARG A 28 8.53 -13.09 -3.84
CA ARG A 28 9.72 -12.47 -4.45
C ARG A 28 9.74 -12.41 -5.98
N GLN A 29 8.65 -12.77 -6.66
CA GLN A 29 8.49 -12.56 -8.11
C GLN A 29 8.68 -11.08 -8.47
N THR A 30 9.17 -10.82 -9.67
CA THR A 30 9.48 -9.47 -10.17
C THR A 30 8.54 -9.00 -11.29
N ASP A 31 7.74 -9.90 -11.86
CA ASP A 31 6.92 -9.60 -13.03
C ASP A 31 5.57 -9.00 -12.62
N ASN A 32 5.11 -8.03 -13.42
CA ASN A 32 3.78 -7.42 -13.30
C ASN A 32 3.46 -6.95 -11.87
N LEU A 33 4.46 -6.40 -11.19
CA LEU A 33 4.29 -5.91 -9.82
C LEU A 33 3.34 -4.71 -9.76
N ILE A 34 2.51 -4.74 -8.73
CA ILE A 34 1.52 -3.71 -8.45
C ILE A 34 1.74 -3.25 -7.01
N VAL A 35 1.57 -1.94 -6.80
CA VAL A 35 1.52 -1.37 -5.45
C VAL A 35 0.06 -1.36 -5.00
N HIS A 36 -0.21 -2.10 -3.95
CA HIS A 36 -1.50 -2.15 -3.28
C HIS A 36 -1.48 -1.21 -2.06
N HIS A 37 -2.58 -0.50 -1.80
CA HIS A 37 -2.74 0.23 -0.53
C HIS A 37 -3.22 -0.75 0.53
N ILE A 38 -2.56 -0.82 1.69
CA ILE A 38 -2.95 -1.74 2.77
C ILE A 38 -4.24 -1.25 3.46
N THR A 39 -4.35 0.05 3.70
CA THR A 39 -5.60 0.70 4.10
C THR A 39 -6.10 1.58 2.97
N GLU A 40 -7.40 1.50 2.70
CA GLU A 40 -8.04 2.24 1.62
C GLU A 40 -7.75 3.74 1.69
N ARG A 41 -7.54 4.33 0.51
CA ARG A 41 -7.29 5.76 0.31
C ARG A 41 -8.31 6.67 1.00
N ASN A 42 -9.58 6.26 1.10
CA ASN A 42 -10.63 7.08 1.69
C ASN A 42 -10.60 7.07 3.23
N LEU A 43 -9.95 6.06 3.82
CA LEU A 43 -9.78 5.91 5.26
C LEU A 43 -8.47 6.53 5.75
N MET A 44 -7.62 7.01 4.83
CA MET A 44 -6.31 7.56 5.12
C MET A 44 -6.25 9.07 4.86
N PRO A 45 -5.68 9.87 5.77
CA PRO A 45 -5.47 11.30 5.55
C PRO A 45 -4.74 11.56 4.22
N PHE A 46 -5.21 12.49 3.40
CA PHE A 46 -4.60 12.84 2.11
C PHE A 46 -4.43 11.64 1.14
N GLY A 47 -5.25 10.60 1.27
CA GLY A 47 -5.28 9.47 0.35
C GLY A 47 -4.28 8.35 0.65
N GLY A 48 -3.41 8.49 1.66
CA GLY A 48 -2.53 7.38 2.04
C GLY A 48 -1.39 7.09 1.05
N TYR A 49 -1.01 8.04 0.20
CA TYR A 49 0.06 7.91 -0.81
C TYR A 49 1.48 7.96 -0.19
N ILE A 50 1.72 7.07 0.76
CA ILE A 50 2.94 6.94 1.56
C ILE A 50 3.39 5.49 1.60
N LYS A 51 4.70 5.24 1.53
CA LYS A 51 5.23 3.86 1.49
C LYS A 51 4.75 3.04 2.69
N GLU A 52 4.57 3.64 3.85
CA GLU A 52 4.11 2.95 5.07
C GLU A 52 2.69 2.37 4.94
N ASN A 53 1.90 2.79 3.95
CA ASN A 53 0.57 2.28 3.59
C ASN A 53 0.56 1.49 2.27
N GLY A 54 1.71 1.29 1.63
CA GLY A 54 1.80 0.59 0.34
C GLY A 54 2.57 -0.71 0.44
N ILE A 55 2.19 -1.72 -0.33
CA ILE A 55 2.90 -3.02 -0.42
C ILE A 55 3.02 -3.46 -1.89
N SER A 56 4.20 -3.94 -2.28
CA SER A 56 4.48 -4.49 -3.61
C SER A 56 4.05 -5.95 -3.69
N LEU A 57 3.14 -6.26 -4.62
CA LEU A 57 2.56 -7.59 -4.81
C LEU A 57 2.57 -7.99 -6.29
N CYS A 58 2.69 -9.28 -6.58
CA CYS A 58 2.37 -9.83 -7.90
C CYS A 58 0.84 -9.92 -8.07
N PRO A 59 0.31 -10.13 -9.29
CA PRO A 59 -1.13 -10.11 -9.55
C PRO A 59 -1.96 -11.06 -8.68
N GLU A 60 -1.43 -12.26 -8.37
CA GLU A 60 -2.09 -13.24 -7.52
C GLU A 60 -2.27 -12.74 -6.09
N HIS A 61 -1.17 -12.36 -5.43
CA HIS A 61 -1.21 -11.85 -4.07
C HIS A 61 -1.92 -10.49 -3.97
N HIS A 62 -1.90 -9.69 -5.03
CA HIS A 62 -2.70 -8.47 -5.11
C HIS A 62 -4.19 -8.80 -5.00
N LYS A 63 -4.68 -9.80 -5.76
CA LYS A 63 -6.08 -10.24 -5.69
C LYS A 63 -6.45 -10.72 -4.28
N MET A 64 -5.56 -11.45 -3.62
CA MET A 64 -5.76 -11.91 -2.24
C MET A 64 -5.86 -10.76 -1.24
N ALA A 65 -5.02 -9.73 -1.39
CA ALA A 65 -5.09 -8.53 -0.54
C ALA A 65 -6.38 -7.73 -0.81
N GLU A 66 -6.80 -7.62 -2.07
CA GLU A 66 -8.01 -6.89 -2.48
C GLU A 66 -9.30 -7.52 -1.91
N SER A 67 -9.32 -8.83 -1.63
CA SER A 67 -10.47 -9.52 -1.03
C SER A 67 -10.97 -8.83 0.25
N TYR A 68 -10.07 -8.29 1.07
CA TYR A 68 -10.44 -7.55 2.28
C TYR A 68 -11.28 -6.31 1.95
N HIS A 69 -10.89 -5.54 0.93
CA HIS A 69 -11.59 -4.31 0.53
C HIS A 69 -12.92 -4.62 -0.16
N HIS A 70 -12.96 -5.63 -1.03
CA HIS A 70 -14.18 -6.01 -1.73
C HIS A 70 -15.26 -6.59 -0.80
N SER A 71 -14.86 -7.19 0.32
CA SER A 71 -15.76 -7.77 1.32
C SER A 71 -16.04 -6.83 2.49
N ASN A 72 -15.63 -5.56 2.41
CA ASN A 72 -15.72 -4.61 3.53
C ASN A 72 -15.13 -5.13 4.85
N GLY A 73 -14.07 -5.94 4.76
CA GLY A 73 -13.33 -6.50 5.89
C GLY A 73 -13.85 -7.84 6.42
N GLU A 74 -14.85 -8.45 5.78
CA GLU A 74 -15.41 -9.74 6.20
C GLU A 74 -14.57 -10.94 5.72
N GLU A 75 -13.92 -10.83 4.57
CA GLU A 75 -13.17 -11.92 3.95
C GLU A 75 -11.72 -11.56 3.64
N TYR A 76 -10.79 -12.42 4.06
CA TYR A 76 -9.39 -12.32 3.67
C TYR A 76 -8.74 -13.70 3.79
N PRO A 77 -7.87 -14.10 2.84
CA PRO A 77 -7.04 -15.27 3.00
C PRO A 77 -6.10 -15.14 4.20
N GLN A 78 -5.68 -16.27 4.77
CA GLN A 78 -4.72 -16.28 5.88
C GLN A 78 -3.43 -15.52 5.50
N GLY A 79 -2.99 -14.58 6.34
CA GLY A 79 -1.81 -13.76 6.07
C GLY A 79 -2.08 -12.48 5.28
N PHE A 80 -3.32 -12.23 4.86
CA PHE A 80 -3.73 -11.07 4.05
C PHE A 80 -4.57 -10.04 4.79
N HIS A 81 -4.81 -10.22 6.09
CA HIS A 81 -5.42 -9.15 6.89
C HIS A 81 -4.52 -7.90 6.87
N PRO A 82 -5.06 -6.66 6.80
CA PRO A 82 -4.25 -5.45 6.73
C PRO A 82 -3.16 -5.34 7.81
N ASN A 83 -3.46 -5.74 9.04
CA ASN A 83 -2.46 -5.77 10.13
C ASN A 83 -1.26 -6.68 9.82
N GLU A 84 -1.47 -7.81 9.14
CA GLU A 84 -0.40 -8.73 8.75
C GLU A 84 0.40 -8.16 7.57
N LEU A 85 -0.26 -7.53 6.61
CA LEU A 85 0.40 -6.81 5.51
C LEU A 85 1.29 -5.69 6.03
N TYR A 86 0.81 -4.90 6.99
CA TYR A 86 1.61 -3.87 7.67
C TYR A 86 2.84 -4.46 8.35
N ARG A 87 2.70 -5.56 9.09
CA ARG A 87 3.84 -6.23 9.75
C ARG A 87 4.90 -6.69 8.75
N LYS A 88 4.49 -7.23 7.59
CA LYS A 88 5.43 -7.69 6.54
C LYS A 88 6.33 -6.57 6.00
N ILE A 89 5.85 -5.34 6.01
CA ILE A 89 6.60 -4.18 5.51
C ILE A 89 7.29 -3.37 6.62
N GLY A 90 7.24 -3.85 7.87
CA GLY A 90 7.78 -3.14 9.03
C GLY A 90 7.02 -1.85 9.38
N SER A 91 5.70 -1.84 9.16
CA SER A 91 4.81 -0.70 9.40
C SER A 91 3.63 -1.10 10.31
N SER A 92 2.74 -0.14 10.56
CA SER A 92 1.45 -0.32 11.22
C SER A 92 0.45 0.73 10.71
N PHE A 93 -0.83 0.55 11.01
CA PHE A 93 -1.86 1.55 10.70
C PHE A 93 -1.52 2.92 11.33
N GLU A 94 -1.02 2.95 12.57
CA GLU A 94 -0.67 4.18 13.28
C GLU A 94 0.53 4.88 12.62
N ILE A 95 1.56 4.11 12.24
CA ILE A 95 2.74 4.64 11.53
C ILE A 95 2.29 5.23 10.19
N ALA A 96 1.49 4.48 9.42
CA ALA A 96 0.95 4.92 8.15
C ALA A 96 0.11 6.19 8.31
N GLN A 97 -0.81 6.22 9.28
CA GLN A 97 -1.68 7.38 9.51
C GLN A 97 -0.85 8.62 9.88
N LYS A 98 0.15 8.48 10.75
CA LYS A 98 1.06 9.58 11.14
C LYS A 98 1.88 10.08 9.97
N ALA A 99 2.40 9.19 9.13
CA ALA A 99 3.15 9.57 7.93
C ALA A 99 2.23 10.24 6.89
N SER A 100 1.00 9.75 6.72
CA SER A 100 0.01 10.33 5.81
C SER A 100 -0.39 11.75 6.20
N LYS A 101 -0.57 12.03 7.50
CA LYS A 101 -0.82 13.39 8.01
C LYS A 101 0.30 14.37 7.68
N ARG A 102 1.54 13.91 7.48
CA ARG A 102 2.67 14.78 7.10
C ARG A 102 2.63 15.20 5.63
N LEU A 103 1.80 14.56 4.78
CA LEU A 103 1.60 14.99 3.38
C LEU A 103 0.96 16.38 3.29
N GLU A 104 0.15 16.77 4.29
CA GLU A 104 -0.42 18.13 4.40
C GLU A 104 0.64 19.21 4.26
N ARG A 105 1.82 19.00 4.86
CA ARG A 105 2.91 19.98 4.84
C ARG A 105 3.53 20.21 3.45
N TYR A 106 3.13 19.41 2.45
CA TYR A 106 3.64 19.45 1.09
C TYR A 106 2.53 19.69 0.04
N SER A 107 1.29 19.97 0.46
CA SER A 107 0.12 20.18 -0.41
C SER A 107 -0.01 21.61 -0.89
#